data_AF-A0AAV2FVN6-F1
#
_entry.id   AF-A0AAV2FVN6-F1
#
_cell.length_a   1.000
_cell.length_b   1.000
_cell.length_c   1.000
_cell.angle_alpha   90.00
_cell.angle_beta   90.00
_cell.angle_gamma   90.00
#
_symmetry.space_group_name_H-M   'P 1'
#
loop_
_entity.id
_entity.type
_entity.pdbx_description
1 polymer ?
#
loop_
_entity_poly.entity_id
_entity_poly.type
_entity_poly.pdbx_seq_one_letter_code
_entity_poly.pdbx_strand_id
1 'polypeptide(L)'
;MMMRIWDGFSLNPTQRAGPDPLNGAESIRDLYELASTNYTGKYTVRSVPVIWDEKLKTIIKSTALDLYPPHLRAQIDEANEWIDSGINRGVYKCGFARQQGPYQEAVKELYECLDKCEEILSKQRYI
;
A
#
# COMPACT_ATOMS: atom_id res chain seq x y z
N MET A 1 -5.05 -20.35 -11.54
CA MET A 1 -4.01 -19.31 -11.70
C MET A 1 -3.43 -19.08 -10.32
N MET A 2 -2.14 -19.35 -10.12
CA MET A 2 -1.49 -19.16 -8.82
C MET A 2 -0.97 -17.71 -8.80
N MET A 3 -1.46 -16.91 -7.86
CA MET A 3 -1.00 -15.53 -7.64
C MET A 3 -0.20 -15.52 -6.33
N ARG A 4 0.96 -14.86 -6.32
CA ARG A 4 1.76 -14.65 -5.10
C ARG A 4 2.08 -13.17 -4.93
N ILE A 5 2.06 -12.71 -3.68
CA ILE A 5 2.49 -11.36 -3.28
C ILE A 5 3.88 -11.53 -2.68
N TRP A 6 4.89 -10.89 -3.29
CA TRP A 6 6.20 -10.69 -2.67
C TRP A 6 6.26 -9.23 -2.22
N ASP A 7 6.32 -9.02 -0.91
CA ASP A 7 6.36 -7.70 -0.30
C ASP A 7 7.77 -7.10 -0.30
N GLY A 8 8.81 -7.90 -0.53
CA GLY A 8 10.21 -7.46 -0.51
C GLY A 8 10.70 -7.08 0.89
N PHE A 9 9.94 -7.41 1.94
CA PHE A 9 10.25 -7.07 3.32
C PHE A 9 10.33 -8.32 4.19
N SER A 10 11.29 -8.34 5.10
CA SER A 10 11.31 -9.32 6.18
C SER A 10 10.58 -8.72 7.38
N LEU A 11 9.67 -9.47 7.98
CA LEU A 11 9.01 -9.09 9.24
C LEU A 11 9.99 -9.04 10.43
N ASN A 12 11.21 -9.54 10.25
CA ASN A 12 12.27 -9.46 11.24
C ASN A 12 13.31 -8.40 10.82
N PRO A 13 13.45 -7.28 11.57
CA PRO A 13 14.30 -6.15 11.19
C PRO A 13 15.80 -6.48 11.12
N THR A 14 16.23 -7.62 11.68
CA THR A 14 17.63 -8.08 11.63
C THR A 14 17.91 -9.09 10.52
N GLN A 15 16.88 -9.57 9.85
CA GLN A 15 16.99 -10.58 8.80
C GLN A 15 16.59 -9.93 7.48
N ARG A 16 17.51 -9.87 6.51
CA ARG A 16 17.13 -9.42 5.16
C ARG A 16 16.14 -10.43 4.59
N ALA A 17 15.08 -9.97 3.91
CA ALA A 17 14.27 -10.88 3.12
C ALA A 17 15.20 -11.63 2.16
N GLY A 18 15.11 -12.97 2.13
CA GLY A 18 15.84 -13.76 1.14
C GLY A 18 15.38 -13.42 -0.27
N PRO A 19 16.14 -13.82 -1.30
CA PRO A 19 15.74 -13.62 -2.68
C PRO A 19 14.34 -14.20 -2.94
N ASP A 20 13.60 -13.60 -3.86
CA ASP A 20 12.32 -14.09 -4.33
C ASP A 20 12.47 -15.59 -4.67
N PRO A 21 11.74 -16.49 -3.99
CA PRO A 21 11.89 -17.93 -4.20
C PRO A 21 11.46 -18.38 -5.61
N LEU A 22 10.75 -17.54 -6.37
CA LEU A 22 10.27 -17.88 -7.70
C LEU A 22 11.25 -17.49 -8.82
N ASN A 23 11.80 -16.27 -8.78
CA ASN A 23 12.66 -15.75 -9.85
C ASN A 23 14.11 -15.53 -9.40
N GLY A 24 14.43 -15.69 -8.12
CA GLY A 24 15.75 -15.41 -7.56
C GLY A 24 16.07 -13.91 -7.46
N ALA A 25 15.07 -13.04 -7.62
CA ALA A 25 15.24 -11.60 -7.54
C ALA A 25 15.63 -11.17 -6.12
N GLU A 26 16.68 -10.37 -5.98
CA GLU A 26 17.11 -9.83 -4.68
C GLU A 26 16.37 -8.52 -4.35
N SER A 27 15.77 -7.89 -5.35
CA SER A 27 15.05 -6.63 -5.21
C SER A 27 13.81 -6.53 -6.11
N ILE A 28 12.90 -5.62 -5.76
CA ILE A 28 11.74 -5.28 -6.60
C ILE A 28 12.20 -4.77 -7.98
N ARG A 29 13.35 -4.09 -8.07
CA ARG A 29 13.91 -3.63 -9.35
C ARG A 29 14.17 -4.81 -10.28
N ASP A 30 14.78 -5.88 -9.77
CA ASP A 30 15.15 -7.04 -10.57
C ASP A 30 13.89 -7.69 -11.19
N LEU A 31 12.76 -7.67 -10.46
CA LEU A 31 11.47 -8.14 -10.99
C LEU A 31 10.92 -7.23 -12.10
N TYR A 32 11.07 -5.91 -11.98
CA TYR A 32 10.66 -4.97 -13.04
C TYR A 32 11.54 -5.09 -14.29
N GLU A 33 12.86 -5.26 -14.11
CA GLU A 33 13.81 -5.48 -15.20
C GLU A 33 13.59 -6.84 -15.90
N LEU A 34 13.22 -7.87 -15.14
CA LEU A 34 12.82 -9.17 -15.69
C LEU A 34 11.52 -9.06 -16.51
N ALA A 35 10.55 -8.28 -16.05
CA ALA A 35 9.27 -8.09 -16.74
C ALA A 35 9.37 -7.20 -17.99
N SER A 36 10.35 -6.29 -18.05
CA SER A 36 10.57 -5.39 -19.18
C SER A 36 12.01 -4.90 -19.25
N THR A 37 12.67 -5.16 -20.38
CA THR A 37 14.04 -4.72 -20.67
C THR A 37 14.19 -3.20 -20.89
N ASN A 38 13.07 -2.47 -21.00
CA ASN A 38 13.04 -1.03 -21.31
C ASN A 38 12.23 -0.21 -20.28
N TYR A 39 12.12 -0.67 -19.04
CA TYR A 39 11.38 0.07 -18.01
C TYR A 39 12.13 1.34 -17.56
N THR A 40 11.52 2.50 -17.76
CA THR A 40 12.10 3.83 -17.41
C THR A 40 11.43 4.48 -16.20
N GLY A 41 10.52 3.77 -15.52
CA GLY A 41 9.77 4.28 -14.37
C GLY A 41 10.57 4.31 -13.07
N LYS A 42 10.04 4.97 -12.03
CA LYS A 42 10.67 5.01 -10.71
C LYS A 42 10.46 3.69 -9.96
N TYR A 43 11.55 3.01 -9.59
CA TYR A 43 11.56 1.86 -8.68
C TYR A 43 11.32 2.34 -7.24
N THR A 44 10.06 2.41 -6.79
CA THR A 44 9.75 2.93 -5.44
C THR A 44 9.02 1.91 -4.61
N VAL A 45 9.06 2.09 -3.28
CA VAL A 45 8.22 1.36 -2.31
C VAL A 45 6.71 1.54 -2.59
N ARG A 46 6.30 2.45 -3.47
CA ARG A 46 4.91 2.57 -3.95
C ARG A 46 4.52 1.53 -5.01
N SER A 47 5.48 0.74 -5.47
CA SER A 47 5.28 -0.34 -6.46
C SER A 47 4.87 -1.67 -5.83
N VAL A 48 4.75 -1.73 -4.50
CA VAL A 48 4.22 -2.90 -3.79
C VAL A 48 2.77 -2.69 -3.37
N PRO A 49 1.91 -3.72 -3.41
CA PRO A 49 2.21 -5.09 -3.83
C PRO A 49 2.37 -5.23 -5.36
N VAL A 50 3.35 -6.05 -5.78
CA VAL A 50 3.51 -6.48 -7.18
C VAL A 50 2.69 -7.74 -7.39
N ILE A 51 1.86 -7.77 -8.44
CA ILE A 51 1.15 -8.99 -8.84
C ILE A 51 1.91 -9.59 -10.02
N TRP A 52 2.44 -10.80 -9.83
CA TRP A 52 3.30 -11.48 -10.80
C TRP A 52 2.57 -12.62 -11.52
N ASP A 53 2.72 -12.69 -12.85
CA ASP A 53 2.32 -13.85 -13.65
C ASP A 53 3.52 -14.79 -13.88
N GLU A 54 3.47 -15.98 -13.30
CA GLU A 54 4.56 -16.96 -13.36
C GLU A 54 4.84 -17.48 -14.78
N LYS A 55 3.81 -17.56 -15.64
CA LYS A 55 3.92 -18.14 -16.99
C LYS A 55 4.45 -17.11 -17.98
N LEU A 56 3.92 -15.90 -17.90
CA LEU A 56 4.30 -14.79 -18.78
C LEU A 56 5.55 -14.05 -18.29
N LYS A 57 6.02 -14.36 -17.08
CA LYS A 57 7.16 -13.71 -16.42
C LYS A 57 7.04 -12.19 -16.46
N THR A 58 5.85 -11.70 -16.13
CA THR A 58 5.51 -10.27 -16.21
C THR A 58 4.64 -9.83 -15.04
N ILE A 59 4.56 -8.52 -14.84
CA ILE A 59 3.71 -7.91 -13.80
C ILE A 59 2.31 -7.72 -14.40
N ILE A 60 1.30 -8.28 -13.75
CA ILE A 60 -0.11 -8.14 -14.15
C ILE A 60 -0.84 -7.19 -13.21
N LYS A 61 -1.94 -6.62 -13.67
CA LYS A 61 -2.89 -5.90 -12.81
C LYS A 61 -4.06 -6.86 -12.52
N SER A 62 -4.31 -7.22 -11.27
CA SER A 62 -5.47 -8.06 -10.91
C SER A 62 -6.75 -7.25 -11.10
N THR A 63 -7.69 -7.76 -11.90
CA THR A 63 -8.91 -7.05 -12.33
C THR A 63 -10.19 -7.85 -12.11
N ALA A 64 -10.18 -8.89 -11.25
CA ALA A 64 -11.37 -9.71 -11.03
C ALA A 64 -12.51 -8.96 -10.30
N LEU A 65 -12.21 -7.87 -9.61
CA LEU A 65 -13.18 -7.03 -8.90
C LEU A 65 -12.93 -5.55 -9.24
N ASP A 66 -13.96 -4.84 -9.68
CA ASP A 66 -13.89 -3.39 -9.89
C ASP A 66 -14.07 -2.68 -8.55
N LEU A 67 -12.95 -2.36 -7.90
CA LEU A 67 -12.89 -1.62 -6.64
C LEU A 67 -13.02 -0.10 -6.84
N TYR A 68 -13.15 0.39 -8.08
CA TYR A 68 -13.22 1.83 -8.38
C TYR A 68 -14.26 2.15 -9.48
N PRO A 69 -15.52 1.72 -9.29
CA PRO A 69 -16.55 1.87 -10.30
C PRO A 69 -16.93 3.34 -10.49
N PRO A 70 -17.25 3.80 -11.72
CA PRO A 70 -17.46 5.22 -12.03
C PRO A 70 -18.43 5.97 -11.12
N HIS A 71 -19.50 5.30 -10.67
CA HIS A 71 -20.54 5.91 -9.85
C HIS A 71 -20.16 6.14 -8.38
N LEU A 72 -19.06 5.52 -7.91
CA LEU A 72 -18.55 5.70 -6.54
C LEU A 72 -17.25 6.50 -6.48
N ARG A 73 -16.62 6.83 -7.62
CA ARG A 73 -15.28 7.44 -7.64
C ARG A 73 -15.16 8.69 -6.78
N ALA A 74 -16.12 9.61 -6.89
CA ALA A 74 -16.10 10.83 -6.09
C ALA A 74 -16.09 10.54 -4.57
N GLN A 75 -16.91 9.59 -4.12
CA GLN A 75 -16.96 9.18 -2.71
C GLN A 75 -15.68 8.45 -2.29
N ILE A 76 -15.15 7.58 -3.16
CA ILE A 76 -13.89 6.87 -2.93
C ILE A 76 -12.70 7.83 -2.85
N ASP A 77 -12.64 8.82 -3.73
CA ASP A 77 -11.56 9.81 -3.77
C ASP A 77 -11.61 10.71 -2.53
N GLU A 78 -12.81 11.15 -2.13
CA GLU A 78 -13.00 11.88 -0.87
C GLU A 78 -12.58 11.02 0.33
N ALA A 79 -13.01 9.76 0.39
CA ALA A 79 -12.63 8.81 1.42
C ALA A 79 -11.11 8.64 1.50
N ASN A 80 -10.48 8.39 0.36
CA ASN A 80 -9.03 8.21 0.25
C ASN A 80 -8.26 9.44 0.72
N GLU A 81 -8.76 10.66 0.48
CA GLU A 81 -8.04 11.88 0.86
C GLU A 81 -7.88 12.01 2.38
N TRP A 82 -8.96 11.83 3.14
CA TRP A 82 -8.89 11.94 4.60
C TRP A 82 -8.30 10.67 5.25
N ILE A 83 -8.53 9.48 4.68
CA ILE A 83 -7.88 8.25 5.15
C ILE A 83 -6.37 8.35 4.95
N ASP A 84 -5.90 8.82 3.80
CA ASP A 84 -4.47 8.90 3.52
C ASP A 84 -3.76 9.93 4.42
N SER A 85 -4.32 11.14 4.52
CA SER A 85 -3.68 12.23 5.26
C SER A 85 -3.79 12.07 6.78
N GLY A 86 -4.97 11.64 7.27
CA GLY A 86 -5.30 11.55 8.70
C GLY A 86 -4.98 10.20 9.34
N ILE A 87 -5.06 9.09 8.59
CA ILE A 87 -4.83 7.74 9.14
C ILE A 87 -3.52 7.15 8.63
N ASN A 88 -3.41 6.89 7.32
CA ASN A 88 -2.25 6.19 6.74
C ASN A 88 -0.95 6.94 7.03
N ARG A 89 -0.92 8.25 6.77
CA ARG A 89 0.22 9.10 7.13
C ARG A 89 0.16 9.55 8.59
N GLY A 90 -1.03 9.66 9.18
CA GLY A 90 -1.24 10.08 10.58
C GLY A 90 -0.49 9.21 11.59
N VAL A 91 -0.55 7.89 11.44
CA VAL A 91 0.19 6.96 12.33
C VAL A 91 1.71 7.15 12.24
N TYR A 92 2.25 7.43 11.04
CA TYR A 92 3.67 7.74 10.87
C TYR A 92 4.04 9.10 11.44
N LYS A 93 3.19 10.13 11.26
CA LYS A 93 3.37 11.45 11.90
C LYS A 93 3.50 11.30 13.42
N CYS A 94 2.64 10.47 14.03
CA CYS A 94 2.70 10.15 15.45
C CYS A 94 4.01 9.43 15.82
N GLY A 95 4.32 8.33 15.12
CA GLY A 95 5.47 7.48 15.44
C GLY A 95 6.84 8.12 15.22
N PHE A 96 6.94 9.09 14.30
CA PHE A 96 8.19 9.79 14.00
C PHE A 96 8.31 11.17 14.64
N ALA A 97 7.29 11.64 15.38
CA ALA A 97 7.36 12.90 16.11
C ALA A 97 8.48 12.85 17.15
N ARG A 98 9.35 13.87 17.14
CA ARG A 98 10.48 14.00 18.10
C ARG A 98 10.18 14.94 19.27
N GLN A 99 9.00 15.55 19.27
CA GLN A 99 8.57 16.54 20.26
C GLN A 99 7.10 16.30 20.61
N GLN A 100 6.72 16.66 21.84
CA GLN A 100 5.37 16.43 22.37
C GLN A 100 4.29 17.19 21.60
N GLY A 101 4.53 18.45 21.21
CA GLY A 101 3.55 19.28 20.50
C GLY A 101 3.10 18.67 19.17
N PRO A 102 4.03 18.41 18.21
CA PRO A 102 3.71 17.75 16.95
C PRO A 102 3.08 16.36 17.12
N TYR A 103 3.48 15.60 18.15
CA TYR A 103 2.84 14.34 18.48
C TYR A 103 1.37 14.53 18.89
N GLN A 104 1.08 15.50 19.76
CA GLN A 104 -0.28 15.79 20.22
C GLN A 104 -1.20 16.25 19.10
N GLU A 105 -0.69 17.07 18.19
CA GLU A 105 -1.44 17.49 17.00
C GLU A 105 -1.74 16.31 16.08
N ALA A 106 -0.71 15.51 15.75
CA ALA A 106 -0.86 14.36 14.87
C ALA A 106 -1.80 13.28 15.45
N VAL A 107 -1.68 12.98 16.75
CA VAL A 107 -2.51 11.95 17.38
C VAL A 107 -3.96 12.42 17.50
N LYS A 108 -4.20 13.71 17.72
CA LYS A 108 -5.55 14.28 17.72
C LYS A 108 -6.21 14.15 16.34
N GLU A 109 -5.52 14.57 15.27
CA GLU A 109 -5.99 14.45 13.87
C GLU A 109 -6.30 12.98 13.52
N LEU A 110 -5.44 12.06 13.96
CA LEU A 110 -5.64 10.62 13.76
C LEU A 110 -6.94 10.13 14.41
N TYR A 111 -7.18 10.46 15.69
CA TYR A 111 -8.39 10.02 16.39
C TYR A 111 -9.66 10.65 15.81
N GLU A 112 -9.62 11.93 15.40
CA GLU A 112 -10.75 12.58 14.72
C GLU A 112 -11.14 11.83 13.43
N CYS A 113 -10.16 11.34 12.67
CA CYS A 113 -10.43 10.54 11.47
C CYS A 113 -10.93 9.12 11.80
N LEU A 114 -10.46 8.52 12.89
CA LEU A 114 -10.95 7.22 13.36
C LEU A 114 -12.40 7.31 13.87
N ASP A 115 -12.77 8.39 14.55
CA ASP A 115 -14.15 8.66 14.96
C ASP A 115 -15.06 8.82 13.74
N LYS A 116 -14.57 9.48 12.67
CA LYS A 116 -15.27 9.56 11.39
C LYS A 116 -15.46 8.18 10.74
N CYS A 117 -14.44 7.32 10.77
CA CYS A 117 -14.59 5.92 10.31
C CYS A 117 -15.69 5.20 11.09
N GLU A 118 -15.67 5.29 12.41
CA GLU A 118 -16.65 4.63 13.28
C GLU A 118 -18.08 5.14 12.99
N GLU A 119 -18.26 6.44 12.81
CA GLU A 119 -19.56 7.00 12.48
C GLU A 119 -20.11 6.43 11.16
N ILE A 120 -19.28 6.29 10.13
CA ILE A 120 -19.68 5.71 8.84
C ILE A 120 -19.99 4.22 9.01
N LEU A 121 -19.07 3.46 9.62
CA LEU A 121 -19.18 2.01 9.76
C LEU A 121 -20.28 1.57 10.73
N SER A 122 -20.72 2.44 11.63
CA SER A 122 -21.89 2.20 12.47
C SER A 122 -23.20 2.19 11.67
N LYS A 123 -23.23 2.84 10.49
CA LYS A 123 -24.42 3.01 9.65
C LYS A 123 -24.42 2.10 8.42
N GLN A 124 -23.24 1.67 7.96
CA GLN A 124 -23.09 0.83 6.79
C GLN A 124 -21.91 -0.11 6.88
N ARG A 125 -21.95 -1.20 6.11
CA ARG A 125 -20.97 -2.29 6.20
C ARG A 125 -19.56 -1.91 5.73
N TYR A 126 -19.44 -0.92 4.85
CA TYR A 126 -18.18 -0.50 4.22
C TYR A 126 -18.13 1.03 4.14
N ILE A 127 -16.93 1.58 3.94
CA ILE A 127 -16.72 2.99 3.62
C ILE A 127 -16.94 3.19 2.12
#